data_AF-A0A974HZX2-F1
#
_entry.id   AF-A0A974HZX2-F1
#
_cell.length_a   1.000
_cell.length_b   1.000
_cell.length_c   1.000
_cell.angle_alpha   90.00
_cell.angle_beta   90.00
_cell.angle_gamma   90.00
#
_symmetry.space_group_name_H-M   'P 1'
#
loop_
_entity.id
_entity.type
_entity.pdbx_description
1 polymer ?
#
loop_
_entity_poly.entity_id
_entity_poly.type
_entity_poly.pdbx_seq_one_letter_code
_entity_poly.pdbx_strand_id
1 'polypeptide(L)'
;MATAQPIDSVREMRGLRGSFGNFVDAKFLSVEEVDHCLRNQPKSVNEAGRRMIRYIKKTIPDDFLQLGITLPITRLQHVTTEFSMRQIVQSGYFIAEVSTILPSNLPKSKFSCWSVQIPQEQIEEAQQEAFLVVQGMVPENNAREFEEKFNAQFANSPAFSDASRYGNFKFSLSLSDLLSEYKELHCPDSEPEFRVLGTAMYKQEIAHIVLVHSPTTTQFNDLPFVPIIERNAKPLPFVFRSQEDGKFYWRPESTADVLKMRISKNQCRMRECPVNCSYYDNGRCLHCLQTYTVWNHLIFAFHLPENEPLRIQREKLKESLSACDILDPYMKEGRTYKRQEAGEIIRSLEI
;
A
#
# COMPACT_ATOMS: atom_id res chain seq x y z
N MET A 1 11.70 16.39 -33.15
CA MET A 1 11.58 17.20 -31.92
C MET A 1 10.94 16.31 -30.88
N ALA A 2 11.67 15.91 -29.85
CA ALA A 2 11.11 15.12 -28.76
C ALA A 2 10.15 16.03 -27.98
N THR A 3 8.85 15.75 -28.07
CA THR A 3 7.84 16.37 -27.23
C THR A 3 8.17 16.02 -25.78
N ALA A 4 8.55 17.03 -24.99
CA ALA A 4 8.73 16.86 -23.56
C ALA A 4 7.42 16.31 -22.98
N GLN A 5 7.47 15.15 -22.32
CA GLN A 5 6.33 14.62 -21.60
C GLN A 5 5.87 15.69 -20.59
N PRO A 6 4.56 15.97 -20.47
CA PRO A 6 4.07 16.91 -19.48
C PRO A 6 4.53 16.46 -18.10
N ILE A 7 5.17 17.37 -17.36
CA ILE A 7 5.66 17.10 -16.01
C ILE A 7 4.43 16.88 -15.12
N ASP A 8 4.36 15.72 -14.46
CA ASP A 8 3.25 15.38 -13.57
C ASP A 8 3.15 16.36 -12.41
N SER A 9 1.97 16.94 -12.21
CA SER A 9 1.72 17.91 -11.15
C SER A 9 1.73 17.23 -9.78
N VAL A 10 2.74 17.52 -8.96
CA VAL A 10 2.84 17.04 -7.59
C VAL A 10 2.13 18.00 -6.67
N ARG A 11 1.13 17.49 -5.95
CA ARG A 11 0.32 18.26 -4.99
C ARG A 11 0.68 17.90 -3.57
N GLU A 12 0.53 18.86 -2.67
CA GLU A 12 0.63 18.58 -1.24
C GLU A 12 -0.64 17.87 -0.75
N MET A 13 -0.43 16.87 0.11
CA MET A 13 -1.46 16.11 0.79
C MET A 13 -1.27 16.27 2.30
N ARG A 14 -2.36 16.33 3.08
CA ARG A 14 -2.29 16.47 4.54
C ARG A 14 -2.57 15.13 5.21
N GLY A 15 -1.54 14.43 5.67
CA GLY A 15 -1.73 13.19 6.42
C GLY A 15 -2.30 13.39 7.83
N LEU A 16 -2.39 12.29 8.58
CA LEU A 16 -2.84 12.27 9.98
C LEU A 16 -1.87 13.05 10.89
N ARG A 17 -2.36 13.58 12.02
CA ARG A 17 -1.55 14.36 13.00
C ARG A 17 -0.83 15.58 12.39
N GLY A 18 -1.47 16.24 11.42
CA GLY A 18 -0.89 17.43 10.76
C GLY A 18 0.37 17.14 9.95
N SER A 19 0.64 15.88 9.66
CA SER A 19 1.71 15.47 8.78
C SER A 19 1.39 15.85 7.33
N PHE A 20 2.44 15.90 6.51
CA PHE A 20 2.32 16.23 5.10
C PHE A 20 2.84 15.08 4.25
N GLY A 21 2.28 14.96 3.06
CA GLY A 21 2.66 14.02 2.02
C GLY A 21 2.51 14.68 0.67
N ASN A 22 2.68 13.90 -0.39
CA ASN A 22 2.52 14.37 -1.76
C ASN A 22 1.51 13.48 -2.47
N PHE A 23 0.90 13.98 -3.53
CA PHE A 23 -0.07 13.25 -4.34
C PHE A 23 0.13 13.58 -5.81
N VAL A 24 0.02 12.56 -6.67
CA VAL A 24 -0.06 12.72 -8.12
C VAL A 24 -1.37 12.07 -8.57
N ASP A 25 -2.24 12.87 -9.21
CA ASP A 25 -3.54 12.41 -9.66
C ASP A 25 -3.42 11.46 -10.86
N ALA A 26 -4.41 10.58 -11.02
CA ALA A 26 -4.69 9.84 -12.25
C ALA A 26 -3.58 8.89 -12.74
N LYS A 27 -2.57 8.60 -11.92
CA LYS A 27 -1.46 7.70 -12.26
C LYS A 27 -1.10 6.75 -11.13
N PHE A 28 -0.76 5.51 -11.50
CA PHE A 28 0.02 4.61 -10.64
C PHE A 28 1.49 4.79 -10.98
N LEU A 29 2.24 5.44 -10.10
CA LEU A 29 3.65 5.73 -10.32
C LEU A 29 4.54 4.61 -9.80
N SER A 30 5.57 4.28 -10.56
CA SER A 30 6.70 3.48 -10.09
C SER A 30 7.52 4.23 -9.05
N VAL A 31 8.38 3.53 -8.31
CA VAL A 31 9.35 4.12 -7.39
C VAL A 31 10.27 5.11 -8.12
N GLU A 32 10.67 4.80 -9.35
CA GLU A 32 11.51 5.68 -10.17
C GLU A 32 10.75 6.93 -10.65
N GLU A 33 9.50 6.76 -11.09
CA GLU A 33 8.64 7.87 -11.49
C GLU A 33 8.33 8.79 -10.31
N VAL A 34 8.16 8.24 -9.10
CA VAL A 34 8.03 9.02 -7.87
C VAL A 34 9.31 9.84 -7.61
N ASP A 35 10.51 9.27 -7.74
CA ASP A 35 11.77 10.02 -7.60
C ASP A 35 11.84 11.17 -8.62
N HIS A 36 11.48 10.89 -9.87
CA HIS A 36 11.46 11.88 -10.95
C HIS A 36 10.50 13.03 -10.64
N CYS A 37 9.26 12.73 -10.24
CA CYS A 37 8.25 13.71 -9.87
C CYS A 37 8.72 14.61 -8.72
N LEU A 38 9.23 14.00 -7.64
CA LEU A 38 9.67 14.75 -6.46
C LEU A 38 10.94 15.58 -6.72
N ARG A 39 11.84 15.15 -7.62
CA ARG A 39 13.05 15.93 -7.95
C ARG A 39 12.79 17.11 -8.86
N ASN A 40 11.88 16.96 -9.83
CA ASN A 40 11.67 17.96 -10.86
C ASN A 40 10.71 19.08 -10.44
N GLN A 41 10.06 18.96 -9.29
CA GLN A 41 9.22 20.02 -8.72
C GLN A 41 9.65 20.42 -7.29
N PRO A 42 10.90 20.85 -7.07
CA PRO A 42 11.43 21.09 -5.72
C PRO A 42 10.68 22.20 -4.96
N LYS A 43 9.95 23.07 -5.65
CA LYS A 43 9.16 24.15 -5.05
C LYS A 43 7.82 23.67 -4.46
N SER A 44 7.24 22.57 -4.95
CA SER A 44 5.98 22.00 -4.45
C SER A 44 6.18 20.87 -3.44
N VAL A 45 7.42 20.36 -3.33
CA VAL A 45 7.73 19.22 -2.47
C VAL A 45 8.02 19.64 -1.03
N ASN A 46 7.15 19.19 -0.12
CA ASN A 46 7.33 19.39 1.32
C ASN A 46 8.49 18.57 1.91
N GLU A 47 8.77 18.76 3.21
CA GLU A 47 9.83 18.04 3.91
C GLU A 47 9.65 16.51 3.88
N ALA A 48 8.40 16.03 3.87
CA ALA A 48 8.11 14.60 3.77
C ALA A 48 8.56 14.03 2.42
N GLY A 49 8.27 14.73 1.31
CA GLY A 49 8.75 14.33 -0.01
C GLY A 49 10.28 14.38 -0.12
N ARG A 50 10.93 15.38 0.48
CA ARG A 50 12.41 15.44 0.56
C ARG A 50 13.02 14.25 1.32
N ARG A 51 12.37 13.80 2.40
CA ARG A 51 12.76 12.58 3.11
C ARG A 51 12.53 11.33 2.27
N MET A 52 11.39 11.24 1.59
CA MET A 52 11.09 10.12 0.70
C MET A 52 12.14 9.96 -0.40
N ILE A 53 12.58 11.04 -1.03
CA ILE A 53 13.69 11.02 -2.02
C ILE A 53 14.94 10.30 -1.46
N ARG A 54 15.25 10.49 -0.17
CA ARG A 54 16.41 9.82 0.48
C ARG A 54 16.19 8.32 0.61
N TYR A 55 14.96 7.88 0.90
CA TYR A 55 14.61 6.47 0.98
C TYR A 55 14.59 5.82 -0.42
N ILE A 56 14.01 6.50 -1.42
CA ILE A 56 13.96 6.01 -2.80
C ILE A 56 15.36 5.79 -3.38
N LYS A 57 16.30 6.71 -3.15
CA LYS A 57 17.72 6.53 -3.53
C LYS A 57 18.37 5.27 -2.96
N LYS A 58 17.84 4.74 -1.86
CA LYS A 58 18.31 3.49 -1.25
C LYS A 58 17.56 2.27 -1.80
N THR A 59 16.33 2.44 -2.26
CA THR A 59 15.44 1.42 -2.84
C THR A 59 15.77 1.11 -4.30
N ILE A 60 15.90 2.12 -5.18
CA ILE A 60 16.05 1.91 -6.64
C ILE A 60 17.21 0.96 -7.02
N PRO A 61 18.40 1.04 -6.41
CA PRO A 61 19.53 0.19 -6.81
C PRO A 61 19.38 -1.29 -6.46
N ASP A 62 18.26 -1.72 -5.90
CA ASP A 62 18.06 -3.07 -5.40
C ASP A 62 17.10 -3.88 -6.30
N ASP A 63 17.67 -4.73 -7.14
CA ASP A 63 16.95 -5.62 -8.06
C ASP A 63 15.96 -6.55 -7.32
N PHE A 64 16.18 -6.82 -6.02
CA PHE A 64 15.27 -7.60 -5.18
C PHE A 64 13.92 -6.91 -4.95
N LEU A 65 13.88 -5.58 -4.96
CA LEU A 65 12.61 -4.87 -4.77
C LEU A 65 11.77 -4.92 -6.07
N GLN A 66 12.43 -5.04 -7.22
CA GLN A 66 11.79 -5.05 -8.55
C GLN A 66 11.40 -6.44 -9.08
N LEU A 67 11.29 -7.46 -8.22
CA LEU A 67 11.02 -8.85 -8.64
C LEU A 67 9.69 -9.03 -9.39
N GLY A 68 8.78 -8.07 -9.27
CA GLY A 68 7.59 -8.03 -10.11
C GLY A 68 6.55 -9.10 -9.76
N ILE A 69 6.56 -9.56 -8.51
CA ILE A 69 5.60 -10.54 -7.99
C ILE A 69 4.19 -9.98 -8.10
N THR A 70 3.29 -10.82 -8.60
CA THR A 70 1.91 -10.44 -8.88
C THR A 70 0.98 -11.15 -7.90
N LEU A 71 0.28 -10.37 -7.08
CA LEU A 71 -0.57 -10.86 -6.00
C LEU A 71 -2.04 -10.70 -6.38
N PRO A 72 -2.88 -11.74 -6.24
CA PRO A 72 -4.32 -11.61 -6.43
C PRO A 72 -4.94 -10.80 -5.27
N ILE A 73 -5.77 -9.81 -5.60
CA ILE A 73 -6.48 -9.03 -4.58
C ILE A 73 -7.80 -9.72 -4.27
N THR A 74 -7.90 -10.25 -3.05
CA THR A 74 -9.06 -11.04 -2.61
C THR A 74 -9.75 -10.46 -1.38
N ARG A 75 -9.00 -9.76 -0.52
CA ARG A 75 -9.49 -9.18 0.73
C ARG A 75 -9.04 -7.74 0.90
N LEU A 76 -9.90 -6.96 1.52
CA LEU A 76 -9.62 -5.60 1.93
C LEU A 76 -9.78 -5.47 3.45
N GLN A 77 -9.07 -4.51 4.03
CA GLN A 77 -9.12 -4.19 5.44
C GLN A 77 -9.33 -2.70 5.69
N HIS A 78 -10.13 -2.39 6.72
CA HIS A 78 -10.30 -1.05 7.26
C HIS A 78 -9.90 -1.06 8.73
N VAL A 79 -8.82 -0.35 9.06
CA VAL A 79 -8.31 -0.26 10.43
C VAL A 79 -8.65 1.07 11.05
N THR A 80 -9.14 1.03 12.29
CA THR A 80 -9.65 2.22 12.96
C THR A 80 -9.46 2.22 14.47
N THR A 81 -9.85 3.34 15.10
CA THR A 81 -9.77 3.55 16.55
C THR A 81 -10.95 2.89 17.26
N GLU A 82 -10.90 2.75 18.59
CA GLU A 82 -12.04 2.23 19.35
C GLU A 82 -13.30 3.06 19.12
N PHE A 83 -13.18 4.39 19.14
CA PHE A 83 -14.30 5.31 18.97
C PHE A 83 -15.00 5.09 17.62
N SER A 84 -14.23 5.15 16.53
CA SER A 84 -14.75 4.92 15.18
C SER A 84 -15.31 3.50 15.03
N MET A 85 -14.66 2.48 15.61
CA MET A 85 -15.15 1.10 15.60
C MET A 85 -16.53 1.01 16.26
N ARG A 86 -16.72 1.60 17.45
CA ARG A 86 -18.02 1.58 18.15
C ARG A 86 -19.10 2.26 17.32
N GLN A 87 -18.78 3.38 16.66
CA GLN A 87 -19.72 4.06 15.77
C GLN A 87 -20.10 3.20 14.56
N ILE A 88 -19.13 2.56 13.91
CA ILE A 88 -19.36 1.65 12.78
C ILE A 88 -20.25 0.48 13.21
N VAL A 89 -19.93 -0.16 14.34
CA VAL A 89 -20.69 -1.29 14.87
C VAL A 89 -22.13 -0.91 15.25
N GLN A 90 -22.31 0.22 15.93
CA GLN A 90 -23.64 0.68 16.35
C GLN A 90 -24.53 1.07 15.16
N SER A 91 -23.92 1.69 14.14
CA SER A 91 -24.65 2.22 13.00
C SER A 91 -24.81 1.22 11.86
N GLY A 92 -23.90 0.26 11.72
CA GLY A 92 -23.81 -0.64 10.56
C GLY A 92 -23.25 0.04 9.31
N TYR A 93 -22.63 1.21 9.46
CA TYR A 93 -22.27 2.10 8.37
C TYR A 93 -20.80 2.52 8.44
N PHE A 94 -20.14 2.50 7.29
CA PHE A 94 -18.87 3.18 7.09
C PHE A 94 -19.14 4.57 6.48
N ILE A 95 -19.02 5.59 7.32
CA ILE A 95 -19.04 6.99 6.87
C ILE A 95 -17.63 7.42 6.46
N ALA A 96 -17.53 8.37 5.52
CA ALA A 96 -16.23 8.96 5.24
C ALA A 96 -15.74 9.73 6.47
N GLU A 97 -14.59 9.32 7.02
CA GLU A 97 -13.74 10.26 7.73
C GLU A 97 -13.34 11.34 6.72
N VAL A 98 -13.37 12.61 7.10
CA VAL A 98 -12.90 13.73 6.25
C VAL A 98 -11.58 13.30 5.64
N SER A 99 -11.54 13.12 4.32
CA SER A 99 -10.43 12.48 3.61
C SER A 99 -9.20 13.37 3.68
N THR A 100 -8.46 13.27 4.79
CA THR A 100 -7.18 13.96 4.95
C THR A 100 -6.20 13.49 3.86
N ILE A 101 -6.40 12.29 3.31
CA ILE A 101 -5.53 11.65 2.33
C ILE A 101 -5.66 12.26 0.92
N LEU A 102 -6.66 13.10 0.61
CA LEU A 102 -6.84 13.57 -0.76
C LEU A 102 -6.63 15.10 -0.86
N PRO A 103 -5.97 15.60 -1.92
CA PRO A 103 -5.83 17.03 -2.15
C PRO A 103 -7.19 17.74 -2.10
N SER A 104 -7.23 18.92 -1.47
CA SER A 104 -8.45 19.69 -1.21
C SER A 104 -9.21 20.16 -2.45
N ASN A 105 -8.63 19.98 -3.65
CA ASN A 105 -9.19 20.38 -4.94
C ASN A 105 -9.71 19.20 -5.78
N LEU A 106 -9.63 17.95 -5.30
CA LEU A 106 -10.47 16.90 -5.86
C LEU A 106 -11.94 17.26 -5.61
N PRO A 107 -12.89 16.84 -6.49
CA PRO A 107 -14.32 17.09 -6.29
C PRO A 107 -14.67 16.77 -4.84
N LYS A 108 -15.40 17.65 -4.14
CA LYS A 108 -15.76 17.47 -2.71
C LYS A 108 -16.54 16.17 -2.55
N SER A 109 -15.79 15.09 -2.34
CA SER A 109 -16.28 13.72 -2.42
C SER A 109 -15.83 13.01 -1.18
N LYS A 110 -16.72 12.18 -0.66
CA LYS A 110 -16.48 11.37 0.52
C LYS A 110 -16.03 9.99 0.06
N PHE A 111 -15.04 9.44 0.74
CA PHE A 111 -14.51 8.13 0.43
C PHE A 111 -14.42 7.26 1.68
N SER A 112 -14.75 5.98 1.53
CA SER A 112 -14.38 4.94 2.46
C SER A 112 -13.11 4.27 1.93
N CYS A 113 -11.98 4.46 2.61
CA CYS A 113 -10.69 3.91 2.18
C CYS A 113 -10.43 2.55 2.84
N TRP A 114 -10.07 1.58 2.00
CA TRP A 114 -9.79 0.21 2.39
C TRP A 114 -8.44 -0.22 1.84
N SER A 115 -7.56 -0.66 2.72
CA SER A 115 -6.24 -1.22 2.36
C SER A 115 -6.40 -2.64 1.83
N VAL A 116 -5.58 -3.04 0.87
CA VAL A 116 -5.48 -4.45 0.51
C VAL A 116 -4.90 -5.25 1.69
N GLN A 117 -5.48 -6.40 1.97
CA GLN A 117 -4.96 -7.37 2.92
C GLN A 117 -4.50 -8.60 2.15
N ILE A 118 -3.20 -8.90 2.21
CA ILE A 118 -2.64 -10.12 1.60
C ILE A 118 -2.62 -11.21 2.69
N PRO A 119 -3.33 -12.34 2.48
CA PRO A 119 -3.26 -13.48 3.40
C PRO A 119 -1.85 -14.03 3.52
N GLN A 120 -1.49 -14.54 4.70
CA GLN A 120 -0.17 -15.10 4.98
C GLN A 120 0.23 -16.19 3.97
N GLU A 121 -0.71 -17.06 3.58
CA GLU A 121 -0.49 -18.12 2.58
C GLU A 121 -0.02 -17.53 1.24
N GLN A 122 -0.62 -16.43 0.79
CA GLN A 122 -0.21 -15.76 -0.46
C GLN A 122 1.15 -15.08 -0.33
N ILE A 123 1.50 -14.58 0.87
CA ILE A 123 2.84 -14.03 1.13
C ILE A 123 3.89 -15.15 1.04
N GLU A 124 3.60 -16.32 1.59
CA GLU A 124 4.51 -17.48 1.58
C GLU A 124 4.71 -18.02 0.15
N GLU A 125 3.64 -18.16 -0.63
CA GLU A 125 3.72 -18.54 -2.05
C GLU A 125 4.55 -17.53 -2.86
N ALA A 126 4.24 -16.23 -2.70
CA ALA A 126 4.96 -15.14 -3.33
C ALA A 126 6.44 -15.10 -2.93
N GLN A 127 6.75 -15.42 -1.68
CA GLN A 127 8.12 -15.50 -1.16
C GLN A 127 8.90 -16.64 -1.84
N GLN A 128 8.28 -17.81 -1.99
CA GLN A 128 8.90 -18.94 -2.67
C GLN A 128 9.18 -18.63 -4.14
N GLU A 129 8.20 -18.07 -4.86
CA GLU A 129 8.38 -17.65 -6.27
C GLU A 129 9.52 -16.63 -6.40
N ALA A 130 9.50 -15.59 -5.56
CA ALA A 130 10.52 -14.57 -5.53
C ALA A 130 11.91 -15.15 -5.23
N PHE A 131 12.00 -16.10 -4.30
CA PHE A 131 13.26 -16.76 -3.94
C PHE A 131 13.84 -17.55 -5.12
N LEU A 132 13.00 -18.26 -5.88
CA LEU A 132 13.42 -19.02 -7.06
C LEU A 132 14.04 -18.13 -8.15
N VAL A 133 13.59 -16.88 -8.26
CA VAL A 133 14.16 -15.89 -9.20
C VAL A 133 15.55 -15.43 -8.76
N VAL A 134 15.74 -15.18 -7.45
CA VAL A 134 16.99 -14.60 -6.94
C VAL A 134 18.05 -15.63 -6.55
N GLN A 135 17.68 -16.88 -6.23
CA GLN A 135 18.64 -17.91 -5.80
C GLN A 135 19.75 -18.15 -6.83
N GLY A 136 19.43 -18.05 -8.13
CA GLY A 136 20.40 -18.20 -9.21
C GLY A 136 21.42 -17.06 -9.31
N MET A 137 21.21 -15.98 -8.56
CA MET A 137 22.13 -14.83 -8.49
C MET A 137 23.18 -14.99 -7.37
N VAL A 138 23.08 -16.03 -6.54
CA VAL A 138 23.88 -16.21 -5.33
C VAL A 138 24.81 -17.42 -5.45
N PRO A 139 26.09 -17.30 -5.04
CA PRO A 139 27.01 -18.43 -4.96
C PRO A 139 26.52 -19.52 -3.98
N GLU A 140 26.69 -20.80 -4.35
CA GLU A 140 26.22 -21.96 -3.58
C GLU A 140 26.71 -21.97 -2.12
N ASN A 141 27.93 -21.50 -1.86
CA ASN A 141 28.54 -21.49 -0.53
C ASN A 141 27.85 -20.56 0.48
N ASN A 142 26.94 -19.68 0.04
CA ASN A 142 26.21 -18.73 0.89
C ASN A 142 24.68 -18.91 0.84
N ALA A 143 24.18 -19.96 0.18
CA ALA A 143 22.75 -20.12 -0.12
C ALA A 143 21.86 -20.10 1.14
N ARG A 144 22.27 -20.78 2.22
CA ARG A 144 21.50 -20.84 3.47
C ARG A 144 21.40 -19.49 4.19
N GLU A 145 22.52 -18.80 4.39
CA GLU A 145 22.51 -17.48 5.06
C GLU A 145 21.74 -16.44 4.21
N PHE A 146 21.80 -16.60 2.89
CA PHE A 146 21.04 -15.79 1.95
C PHE A 146 19.53 -16.01 2.09
N GLU A 147 19.08 -17.27 2.09
CA GLU A 147 17.67 -17.64 2.27
C GLU A 147 17.10 -17.10 3.59
N GLU A 148 17.79 -17.33 4.71
CA GLU A 148 17.35 -16.86 6.02
C GLU A 148 17.12 -15.34 6.04
N LYS A 149 17.98 -14.58 5.35
CA LYS A 149 17.91 -13.12 5.32
C LYS A 149 16.92 -12.59 4.29
N PHE A 150 16.80 -13.24 3.14
CA PHE A 150 15.75 -12.99 2.16
C PHE A 150 14.38 -13.14 2.83
N ASN A 151 14.16 -14.27 3.51
CA ASN A 151 12.92 -14.56 4.22
C ASN A 151 12.63 -13.52 5.30
N ALA A 152 13.67 -13.05 6.01
CA ALA A 152 13.53 -12.05 7.07
C ALA A 152 13.27 -10.61 6.57
N GLN A 153 13.31 -10.35 5.25
CA GLN A 153 13.06 -9.01 4.68
C GLN A 153 11.99 -8.97 3.58
N PHE A 154 11.63 -10.11 2.98
CA PHE A 154 10.54 -10.18 2.02
C PHE A 154 9.21 -9.81 2.67
N ALA A 155 8.46 -8.90 2.03
CA ALA A 155 7.12 -8.50 2.49
C ALA A 155 7.06 -8.11 3.98
N ASN A 156 8.10 -7.46 4.49
CA ASN A 156 8.16 -7.06 5.92
C ASN A 156 7.60 -5.66 6.19
N SER A 157 7.03 -4.99 5.18
CA SER A 157 6.47 -3.66 5.37
C SER A 157 5.11 -3.68 6.07
N PRO A 158 4.65 -2.54 6.62
CA PRO A 158 3.33 -2.44 7.23
C PRO A 158 2.17 -2.86 6.32
N ALA A 159 2.31 -2.77 4.99
CA ALA A 159 1.26 -3.18 4.05
C ALA A 159 1.03 -4.71 4.02
N PHE A 160 2.02 -5.49 4.46
CA PHE A 160 1.99 -6.95 4.50
C PHE A 160 1.90 -7.49 5.95
N SER A 161 1.80 -6.60 6.93
CA SER A 161 1.72 -6.95 8.34
C SER A 161 0.27 -7.11 8.79
N ASP A 162 0.05 -8.07 9.69
CA ASP A 162 -1.24 -8.22 10.39
C ASP A 162 -1.49 -7.13 11.44
N ALA A 163 -0.42 -6.55 11.98
CA ALA A 163 -0.42 -5.40 12.88
C ALA A 163 -0.55 -4.08 12.08
N SER A 164 -1.02 -3.01 12.72
CA SER A 164 -1.36 -1.76 12.03
C SER A 164 -0.76 -0.52 12.66
N ARG A 165 -0.41 0.46 11.82
CA ARG A 165 -0.03 1.82 12.25
C ARG A 165 -1.24 2.72 12.50
N TYR A 166 -2.46 2.28 12.20
CA TYR A 166 -3.65 3.14 12.11
C TYR A 166 -4.71 2.86 13.19
N GLY A 167 -4.57 1.80 13.97
CA GLY A 167 -5.52 1.47 15.05
C GLY A 167 -5.45 0.00 15.45
N ASN A 168 -6.18 -0.37 16.50
CA ASN A 168 -6.24 -1.75 16.99
C ASN A 168 -7.40 -2.56 16.41
N PHE A 169 -8.42 -1.91 15.87
CA PHE A 169 -9.67 -2.55 15.45
C PHE A 169 -9.70 -2.63 13.93
N LYS A 170 -9.75 -3.84 13.41
CA LYS A 170 -9.60 -4.16 11.99
C LYS A 170 -10.85 -4.87 11.48
N PHE A 171 -11.52 -4.27 10.49
CA PHE A 171 -12.56 -4.93 9.70
C PHE A 171 -11.93 -5.54 8.45
N SER A 172 -12.08 -6.85 8.24
CA SER A 172 -11.50 -7.58 7.12
C SER A 172 -12.58 -8.29 6.30
N LEU A 173 -12.89 -7.78 5.11
CA LEU A 173 -13.95 -8.29 4.22
C LEU A 173 -13.35 -8.76 2.89
N SER A 174 -14.05 -9.66 2.19
CA SER A 174 -13.65 -10.01 0.82
C SER A 174 -13.91 -8.82 -0.10
N LEU A 175 -13.09 -8.66 -1.14
CA LEU A 175 -13.32 -7.63 -2.17
C LEU A 175 -14.68 -7.84 -2.83
N SER A 176 -15.07 -9.09 -3.07
CA SER A 176 -16.36 -9.43 -3.67
C SER A 176 -17.53 -8.96 -2.81
N ASP A 177 -17.51 -9.23 -1.49
CA ASP A 177 -18.59 -8.80 -0.59
C ASP A 177 -18.72 -7.28 -0.58
N LEU A 178 -17.59 -6.55 -0.47
CA LEU A 178 -17.59 -5.09 -0.49
C LEU A 178 -18.16 -4.53 -1.80
N LEU A 179 -17.79 -5.12 -2.94
CA LEU A 179 -18.31 -4.70 -4.25
C LEU A 179 -19.79 -5.01 -4.41
N SER A 180 -20.27 -6.16 -3.92
CA SER A 180 -21.69 -6.52 -3.93
C SER A 180 -22.52 -5.54 -3.09
N GLU A 181 -22.11 -5.26 -1.85
CA GLU A 181 -22.82 -4.33 -0.96
C GLU A 181 -22.77 -2.89 -1.53
N TYR A 182 -21.64 -2.48 -2.12
CA TYR A 182 -21.53 -1.18 -2.79
C TYR A 182 -22.45 -1.07 -4.02
N LYS A 183 -22.50 -2.13 -4.84
CA LYS A 183 -23.35 -2.20 -6.04
C LYS A 183 -24.82 -2.10 -5.66
N GLU A 184 -25.28 -2.91 -4.70
CA GLU A 184 -26.67 -2.91 -4.26
C GLU A 184 -27.13 -1.53 -3.81
N LEU A 185 -26.26 -0.76 -3.14
CA LEU A 185 -26.61 0.53 -2.59
C LEU A 185 -26.46 1.69 -3.60
N HIS A 186 -25.38 1.73 -4.37
CA HIS A 186 -25.02 2.90 -5.17
C HIS A 186 -25.06 2.66 -6.69
N CYS A 187 -25.19 1.41 -7.14
CA CYS A 187 -25.15 1.01 -8.55
C CYS A 187 -26.18 -0.11 -8.87
N PRO A 188 -27.46 -0.02 -8.48
CA PRO A 188 -28.40 -1.16 -8.56
C PRO A 188 -28.54 -1.72 -9.99
N ASP A 189 -28.44 -0.86 -11.01
CA ASP A 189 -28.64 -1.22 -12.42
C ASP A 189 -27.32 -1.38 -13.21
N SER A 190 -26.16 -1.35 -12.55
CA SER A 190 -24.85 -1.37 -13.24
C SER A 190 -23.72 -1.93 -12.39
N GLU A 191 -22.59 -2.26 -13.01
CA GLU A 191 -21.38 -2.63 -12.26
C GLU A 191 -20.61 -1.39 -11.81
N PRO A 192 -20.02 -1.38 -10.61
CA PRO A 192 -19.13 -0.30 -10.19
C PRO A 192 -17.97 -0.10 -11.17
N GLU A 193 -17.59 1.15 -11.40
CA GLU A 193 -16.43 1.51 -12.21
C GLU A 193 -15.17 1.61 -11.36
N PHE A 194 -14.04 1.26 -11.99
CA PHE A 194 -12.72 1.27 -11.37
C PHE A 194 -11.79 2.21 -12.12
N ARG A 195 -11.34 3.26 -11.43
CA ARG A 195 -10.46 4.29 -12.01
C ARG A 195 -9.21 4.46 -11.19
N VAL A 196 -8.15 4.94 -11.83
CA VAL A 196 -6.90 5.32 -11.18
C VAL A 196 -7.13 6.67 -10.51
N LEU A 197 -7.25 6.69 -9.18
CA LEU A 197 -7.38 7.95 -8.46
C LEU A 197 -6.05 8.68 -8.43
N GLY A 198 -4.96 7.95 -8.18
CA GLY A 198 -3.61 8.49 -8.18
C GLY A 198 -2.65 7.71 -7.28
N THR A 199 -1.51 8.34 -7.03
CA THR A 199 -0.46 7.83 -6.15
C THR A 199 -0.22 8.81 -5.01
N ALA A 200 -0.43 8.34 -3.78
CA ALA A 200 -0.12 9.07 -2.56
C ALA A 200 1.27 8.69 -2.04
N MET A 201 2.02 9.69 -1.58
CA MET A 201 3.38 9.58 -1.09
C MET A 201 3.43 10.10 0.35
N TYR A 202 3.61 9.22 1.32
CA TYR A 202 3.55 9.59 2.72
C TYR A 202 4.59 8.87 3.57
N LYS A 203 5.54 9.62 4.13
CA LYS A 203 6.74 9.09 4.83
C LYS A 203 7.53 8.10 3.95
N GLN A 204 7.36 6.79 4.15
CA GLN A 204 7.98 5.71 3.37
C GLN A 204 6.96 5.01 2.46
N GLU A 205 5.68 5.33 2.59
CA GLU A 205 4.58 4.68 1.90
C GLU A 205 4.34 5.33 0.52
N ILE A 206 4.32 4.51 -0.52
CA ILE A 206 3.83 4.85 -1.85
C ILE A 206 2.53 4.06 -2.04
N ALA A 207 1.39 4.74 -1.85
CA ALA A 207 0.08 4.14 -1.96
C ALA A 207 -0.53 4.39 -3.33
N HIS A 208 -0.78 3.32 -4.08
CA HIS A 208 -1.60 3.33 -5.29
C HIS A 208 -3.07 3.28 -4.89
N ILE A 209 -3.89 4.19 -5.42
CA ILE A 209 -5.29 4.31 -5.02
C ILE A 209 -6.22 4.02 -6.21
N VAL A 210 -7.00 2.95 -6.09
CA VAL A 210 -8.10 2.61 -7.00
C VAL A 210 -9.36 3.29 -6.49
N LEU A 211 -9.97 4.13 -7.32
CA LEU A 211 -11.31 4.65 -7.09
C LEU A 211 -12.35 3.60 -7.49
N VAL A 212 -13.28 3.32 -6.58
CA VAL A 212 -14.51 2.56 -6.86
C VAL A 212 -15.67 3.56 -6.82
N HIS A 213 -16.40 3.69 -7.92
CA HIS A 213 -17.51 4.66 -8.00
C HIS A 213 -18.64 4.18 -8.90
N SER A 214 -19.82 4.77 -8.74
CA SER A 214 -20.99 4.47 -9.56
C SER A 214 -20.82 5.01 -10.99
N PRO A 215 -21.17 4.25 -12.05
CA PRO A 215 -21.09 4.74 -13.43
C PRO A 215 -21.92 6.00 -13.71
N THR A 216 -22.93 6.28 -12.89
CA THR A 216 -23.75 7.50 -12.99
C THR A 216 -23.03 8.74 -12.45
N THR A 217 -21.94 8.55 -11.70
CA THR A 217 -21.15 9.64 -11.11
C THR A 217 -20.17 10.21 -12.14
N THR A 218 -20.52 11.34 -12.75
CA THR A 218 -19.74 11.91 -13.85
C THR A 218 -18.48 12.66 -13.41
N GLN A 219 -18.36 13.03 -12.12
CA GLN A 219 -17.26 13.86 -11.61
C GLN A 219 -15.87 13.21 -11.71
N PHE A 220 -15.81 11.90 -12.01
CA PHE A 220 -14.58 11.13 -12.12
C PHE A 220 -14.29 10.63 -13.54
N ASN A 221 -15.08 11.06 -14.53
CA ASN A 221 -14.98 10.56 -15.91
C ASN A 221 -13.64 10.84 -16.57
N ASP A 222 -12.94 11.90 -16.14
CA ASP A 222 -11.62 12.28 -16.63
C ASP A 222 -10.47 11.40 -16.07
N LEU A 223 -10.73 10.62 -15.02
CA LEU A 223 -9.73 9.70 -14.46
C LEU A 223 -9.63 8.43 -15.33
N PRO A 224 -8.43 7.92 -15.61
CA PRO A 224 -8.28 6.74 -16.46
C PRO A 224 -8.81 5.49 -15.75
N PHE A 225 -9.34 4.55 -16.53
CA PHE A 225 -9.76 3.25 -16.01
C PHE A 225 -8.56 2.43 -15.52
N VAL A 226 -8.81 1.56 -14.53
CA VAL A 226 -7.86 0.49 -14.22
C VAL A 226 -7.74 -0.41 -15.46
N PRO A 227 -6.51 -0.68 -15.95
CA PRO A 227 -6.32 -1.46 -17.18
C PRO A 227 -6.85 -2.89 -17.03
N ILE A 228 -7.45 -3.40 -18.11
CA ILE A 228 -7.90 -4.79 -18.23
C ILE A 228 -7.00 -5.49 -19.27
N ILE A 229 -6.18 -6.43 -18.82
CA ILE A 229 -5.14 -7.06 -19.65
C ILE A 229 -5.05 -8.57 -19.41
N GLU A 230 -4.41 -9.29 -20.32
CA GLU A 230 -4.02 -10.69 -20.13
C GLU A 230 -2.95 -10.82 -19.03
N ARG A 231 -3.01 -11.88 -18.23
CA ARG A 231 -2.12 -12.06 -17.06
C ARG A 231 -0.64 -12.21 -17.44
N ASN A 232 -0.36 -12.69 -18.64
CA ASN A 232 0.98 -12.91 -19.18
C ASN A 232 1.48 -11.74 -20.06
N ALA A 233 0.70 -10.67 -20.21
CA ALA A 233 1.09 -9.50 -20.99
C ALA A 233 2.37 -8.87 -20.41
N LYS A 234 3.22 -8.29 -21.28
CA LYS A 234 4.44 -7.58 -20.86
C LYS A 234 4.51 -6.21 -21.54
N PRO A 235 4.72 -5.12 -20.79
CA PRO A 235 4.83 -5.03 -19.33
C PRO A 235 3.46 -5.15 -18.62
N LEU A 236 3.44 -5.75 -17.43
CA LEU A 236 2.27 -5.69 -16.53
C LEU A 236 2.28 -4.36 -15.76
N PRO A 237 1.14 -3.64 -15.69
CA PRO A 237 0.97 -2.46 -14.85
C PRO A 237 0.92 -2.85 -13.37
N PHE A 238 1.06 -1.87 -12.48
CA PHE A 238 1.06 -2.08 -11.02
C PHE A 238 -0.25 -2.65 -10.50
N VAL A 239 -1.37 -2.19 -11.04
CA VAL A 239 -2.70 -2.66 -10.67
C VAL A 239 -3.48 -2.88 -11.96
N PHE A 240 -4.07 -4.05 -12.12
CA PHE A 240 -4.89 -4.38 -13.28
C PHE A 240 -6.00 -5.36 -12.94
N ARG A 241 -6.92 -5.51 -13.89
CA ARG A 241 -7.88 -6.60 -13.93
C ARG A 241 -7.47 -7.61 -15.01
N SER A 242 -7.52 -8.89 -14.67
CA SER A 242 -7.29 -9.97 -15.64
C SER A 242 -8.48 -10.06 -16.61
N GLN A 243 -8.19 -10.17 -17.91
CA GLN A 243 -9.22 -10.44 -18.92
C GLN A 243 -9.81 -11.84 -18.78
N GLU A 244 -9.03 -12.79 -18.27
CA GLU A 244 -9.39 -14.20 -18.19
C GLU A 244 -10.38 -14.51 -17.05
N ASP A 245 -10.16 -13.92 -15.86
CA ASP A 245 -11.01 -14.19 -14.68
C ASP A 245 -11.67 -12.94 -14.08
N GLY A 246 -11.41 -11.75 -14.64
CA GLY A 246 -11.99 -10.49 -14.19
C GLY A 246 -11.46 -9.98 -12.84
N LYS A 247 -10.54 -10.71 -12.19
CA LYS A 247 -10.03 -10.41 -10.85
C LYS A 247 -8.96 -9.33 -10.88
N PHE A 248 -8.80 -8.67 -9.74
CA PHE A 248 -7.78 -7.66 -9.54
C PHE A 248 -6.44 -8.29 -9.14
N TYR A 249 -5.37 -7.72 -9.68
CA TYR A 249 -3.99 -8.07 -9.38
C TYR A 249 -3.19 -6.84 -8.99
N TRP A 250 -2.26 -7.02 -8.05
CA TRP A 250 -1.32 -6.01 -7.61
C TRP A 250 0.11 -6.49 -7.77
N ARG A 251 0.97 -5.65 -8.34
CA ARG A 251 2.38 -5.90 -8.55
C ARG A 251 3.20 -4.81 -7.84
N PRO A 252 3.48 -4.96 -6.53
CA PRO A 252 4.33 -4.01 -5.81
C PRO A 252 5.79 -4.07 -6.30
N GLU A 253 6.44 -2.91 -6.39
CA GLU A 253 7.88 -2.77 -6.67
C GLU A 253 8.72 -2.68 -5.39
N SER A 254 8.10 -2.64 -4.23
CA SER A 254 8.81 -2.63 -2.98
C SER A 254 7.94 -3.11 -1.84
N THR A 255 8.30 -4.26 -1.27
CA THR A 255 7.53 -4.94 -0.23
C THR A 255 8.16 -4.82 1.16
N ALA A 256 9.34 -4.19 1.27
CA ALA A 256 10.12 -4.10 2.50
C ALA A 256 10.17 -2.68 3.08
N ASP A 257 9.97 -2.54 4.39
CA ASP A 257 10.14 -1.26 5.12
C ASP A 257 11.61 -0.99 5.47
N VAL A 258 12.34 -2.05 5.79
CA VAL A 258 13.75 -2.00 6.11
C VAL A 258 14.48 -3.06 5.30
N LEU A 259 15.41 -2.59 4.48
CA LEU A 259 16.40 -3.46 3.84
C LEU A 259 17.48 -3.81 4.86
N LYS A 260 17.60 -5.11 5.18
CA LYS A 260 18.63 -5.62 6.07
C LYS A 260 19.92 -5.94 5.30
N MET A 261 19.79 -6.26 4.02
CA MET A 261 20.90 -6.58 3.13
C MET A 261 20.56 -6.21 1.69
N ARG A 262 21.52 -5.60 0.98
CA ARG A 262 21.50 -5.48 -0.48
C ARG A 262 21.91 -6.78 -1.13
N ILE A 263 21.09 -7.25 -2.07
CA ILE A 263 21.33 -8.48 -2.82
C ILE A 263 21.69 -8.08 -4.24
N SER A 264 22.99 -7.94 -4.55
CA SER A 264 23.40 -7.72 -5.94
C SER A 264 24.71 -8.42 -6.29
N LYS A 265 24.86 -8.74 -7.59
CA LYS A 265 26.02 -9.47 -8.13
C LYS A 265 27.36 -8.77 -7.84
N ASN A 266 27.34 -7.45 -7.62
CA ASN A 266 28.51 -6.59 -7.49
C ASN A 266 28.55 -5.72 -6.22
N GLN A 267 27.59 -5.80 -5.29
CA GLN A 267 27.63 -5.05 -4.02
C GLN A 267 27.58 -5.97 -2.80
N CYS A 268 28.69 -5.94 -2.05
CA CYS A 268 28.93 -6.43 -0.69
C CYS A 268 28.23 -7.74 -0.28
N ARG A 269 28.94 -8.84 -0.54
CA ARG A 269 28.75 -10.12 0.14
C ARG A 269 29.07 -9.95 1.63
N MET A 270 28.16 -10.37 2.49
CA MET A 270 28.10 -10.02 3.93
C MET A 270 29.19 -10.56 4.87
N ARG A 271 30.29 -11.13 4.39
CA ARG A 271 31.44 -11.42 5.26
C ARG A 271 32.76 -10.85 4.77
N GLU A 272 32.77 -10.32 3.56
CA GLU A 272 33.92 -9.69 2.94
C GLU A 272 33.40 -8.55 2.05
N CYS A 273 33.00 -7.42 2.67
CA CYS A 273 33.15 -6.15 1.96
C CYS A 273 34.66 -6.09 1.65
N PRO A 274 35.05 -6.06 0.36
CA PRO A 274 36.46 -6.13 0.01
C PRO A 274 37.20 -5.06 0.81
N VAL A 275 38.43 -5.32 1.26
CA VAL A 275 39.17 -4.37 2.12
C VAL A 275 39.26 -2.96 1.49
N ASN A 276 39.10 -2.85 0.17
CA ASN A 276 39.08 -1.61 -0.63
C ASN A 276 37.68 -1.02 -0.87
N CYS A 277 36.66 -1.49 -0.16
CA CYS A 277 35.30 -1.01 -0.19
C CYS A 277 35.29 0.43 0.33
N SER A 278 35.06 1.40 -0.57
CA SER A 278 35.14 2.84 -0.30
C SER A 278 34.16 3.37 0.75
N TYR A 279 33.28 2.50 1.26
CA TYR A 279 32.24 2.77 2.26
C TYR A 279 32.49 2.02 3.59
N TYR A 280 33.68 1.46 3.78
CA TYR A 280 34.12 0.88 5.04
C TYR A 280 34.69 2.00 5.93
N ASP A 281 34.07 2.21 7.10
CA ASP A 281 34.50 3.19 8.09
C ASP A 281 34.44 2.57 9.50
N ASN A 282 35.49 2.74 10.30
CA ASN A 282 35.59 2.28 11.68
C ASN A 282 35.10 0.84 11.95
N GLY A 283 35.51 -0.12 11.10
CA GLY A 283 35.18 -1.53 11.29
C GLY A 283 33.77 -1.94 10.85
N ARG A 284 33.02 -1.05 10.20
CA ARG A 284 31.69 -1.35 9.64
C ARG A 284 31.59 -0.88 8.18
N CYS A 285 30.95 -1.69 7.35
CA CYS A 285 30.56 -1.26 6.02
C CYS A 285 29.21 -0.53 6.10
N LEU A 286 29.12 0.70 5.59
CA LEU A 286 27.85 1.45 5.53
C LEU A 286 26.77 0.73 4.71
N HIS A 287 27.13 -0.21 3.82
CA HIS A 287 26.17 -1.05 3.10
C HIS A 287 25.46 -2.09 3.99
N CYS A 288 25.99 -2.37 5.18
CA CYS A 288 25.44 -3.35 6.13
C CYS A 288 24.62 -2.71 7.25
N LEU A 289 24.40 -1.39 7.21
CA LEU A 289 23.51 -0.70 8.15
C LEU A 289 22.05 -0.90 7.70
N GLN A 290 21.14 -1.15 8.65
CA GLN A 290 19.70 -1.18 8.38
C GLN A 290 19.30 0.11 7.64
N THR A 291 18.77 -0.02 6.43
CA THR A 291 18.35 1.13 5.65
C THR A 291 16.84 1.11 5.46
N TYR A 292 16.18 2.14 5.99
CA TYR A 292 14.79 2.45 5.64
C TYR A 292 14.65 2.62 4.13
N THR A 293 13.69 1.89 3.56
CA THR A 293 13.28 1.93 2.16
C THR A 293 11.90 2.54 2.05
N VAL A 294 11.51 2.90 0.83
CA VAL A 294 10.08 3.07 0.53
C VAL A 294 9.43 1.70 0.36
N TRP A 295 8.12 1.63 0.52
CA TRP A 295 7.31 0.43 0.28
C TRP A 295 5.98 0.80 -0.37
N ASN A 296 5.44 -0.12 -1.17
CA ASN A 296 4.17 0.06 -1.83
C ASN A 296 2.99 -0.41 -0.97
N HIS A 297 1.86 0.22 -1.20
CA HIS A 297 0.57 -0.11 -0.60
C HIS A 297 -0.53 0.08 -1.65
N LEU A 298 -1.59 -0.71 -1.58
CA LEU A 298 -2.74 -0.57 -2.46
C LEU A 298 -3.99 -0.27 -1.64
N ILE A 299 -4.72 0.76 -2.05
CA ILE A 299 -5.95 1.23 -1.40
C ILE A 299 -7.08 1.24 -2.42
N PHE A 300 -8.24 0.73 -2.00
CA PHE A 300 -9.52 0.93 -2.69
C PHE A 300 -10.30 2.03 -1.96
N ALA A 301 -10.58 3.12 -2.68
CA ALA A 301 -11.36 4.24 -2.19
C ALA A 301 -12.78 4.17 -2.78
N PHE A 302 -13.74 3.77 -1.96
CA PHE A 302 -15.14 3.68 -2.34
C PHE A 302 -15.79 5.06 -2.23
N HIS A 303 -16.26 5.61 -3.35
CA HIS A 303 -16.96 6.88 -3.39
C HIS A 303 -18.33 6.78 -2.71
N LEU A 304 -18.61 7.67 -1.77
CA LEU A 304 -19.84 7.76 -1.01
C LEU A 304 -20.65 8.99 -1.48
N PRO A 305 -21.56 8.84 -2.47
CA PRO A 305 -22.35 9.94 -3.01
C PRO A 305 -23.26 10.55 -1.94
N GLU A 306 -23.43 11.87 -1.94
CA GLU A 306 -24.40 12.59 -1.08
C GLU A 306 -24.33 12.29 0.43
N ASN A 307 -23.18 11.80 0.91
CA ASN A 307 -22.96 11.30 2.27
C ASN A 307 -23.67 9.99 2.61
N GLU A 308 -24.17 9.26 1.61
CA GLU A 308 -24.68 7.91 1.81
C GLU A 308 -23.55 6.97 2.26
N PRO A 309 -23.70 6.30 3.41
CA PRO A 309 -22.64 5.43 3.93
C PRO A 309 -22.57 4.11 3.15
N LEU A 310 -21.39 3.48 3.17
CA LEU A 310 -21.29 2.07 2.79
C LEU A 310 -21.88 1.21 3.93
N ARG A 311 -22.99 0.54 3.64
CA ARG A 311 -23.67 -0.37 4.58
C ARG A 311 -23.12 -1.78 4.44
N ILE A 312 -22.87 -2.44 5.57
CA ILE A 312 -22.53 -3.85 5.62
C ILE A 312 -23.51 -4.54 6.57
N GLN A 313 -24.00 -5.71 6.21
CA GLN A 313 -24.87 -6.51 7.09
C GLN A 313 -24.20 -6.75 8.45
N ARG A 314 -24.98 -6.67 9.53
CA ARG A 314 -24.46 -6.62 10.91
C ARG A 314 -23.70 -7.89 11.29
N GLU A 315 -24.18 -9.03 10.81
CA GLU A 315 -23.58 -10.35 10.99
C GLU A 315 -22.19 -10.39 10.34
N LYS A 316 -22.08 -10.00 9.06
CA LYS A 316 -20.81 -9.88 8.35
C LYS A 316 -19.87 -8.86 9.00
N LEU A 317 -20.41 -7.76 9.51
CA LEU A 317 -19.63 -6.73 10.19
C LEU A 317 -19.00 -7.28 11.48
N LYS A 318 -19.76 -8.05 12.26
CA LYS A 318 -19.28 -8.72 13.48
C LYS A 318 -18.19 -9.75 13.16
N GLU A 319 -18.42 -10.59 12.15
CA GLU A 319 -17.48 -11.63 11.73
C GLU A 319 -16.18 -11.07 11.15
N SER A 320 -16.25 -9.90 10.50
CA SER A 320 -15.08 -9.24 9.93
C SER A 320 -14.24 -8.47 10.95
N LEU A 321 -14.78 -8.17 12.14
CA LEU A 321 -14.10 -7.37 13.16
C LEU A 321 -13.11 -8.19 13.99
N SER A 322 -11.86 -7.74 14.01
CA SER A 322 -10.77 -8.38 14.77
C SER A 322 -9.87 -7.36 15.44
N ALA A 323 -9.13 -7.81 16.45
CA ALA A 323 -8.08 -7.03 17.10
C ALA A 323 -6.72 -7.29 16.46
N CYS A 324 -5.93 -6.23 16.27
CA CYS A 324 -4.55 -6.29 15.80
C CYS A 324 -3.61 -5.51 16.72
N ASP A 325 -2.32 -5.86 16.64
CA ASP A 325 -1.25 -5.15 17.34
C ASP A 325 -0.97 -3.80 16.68
N ILE A 326 -0.39 -2.88 17.45
CA ILE A 326 0.06 -1.58 16.93
C ILE A 326 1.50 -1.69 16.43
N LEU A 327 1.72 -1.20 15.22
CA LEU A 327 3.06 -0.99 14.67
C LEU A 327 3.55 0.42 14.95
N ASP A 328 4.85 0.52 15.21
CA ASP A 328 5.52 1.80 15.26
C ASP A 328 5.92 2.31 13.86
N PRO A 329 5.88 3.63 13.64
CA PRO A 329 5.24 4.63 14.50
C PRO A 329 3.71 4.59 14.37
N TYR A 330 2.99 4.73 15.49
CA TYR A 330 1.53 4.89 15.50
C TYR A 330 1.10 6.24 14.89
N MET A 331 0.12 6.23 13.99
CA MET A 331 -0.22 7.36 13.12
C MET A 331 -1.48 8.15 13.54
N LYS A 332 -2.43 7.55 14.25
CA LYS A 332 -3.67 8.23 14.70
C LYS A 332 -3.50 8.83 16.09
N GLU A 333 -4.33 9.80 16.46
CA GLU A 333 -4.42 10.28 17.85
C GLU A 333 -5.30 9.33 18.68
N GLY A 334 -5.09 9.32 20.00
CA GLY A 334 -5.88 8.53 20.93
C GLY A 334 -5.12 7.37 21.56
N ARG A 335 -5.88 6.54 22.27
CA ARG A 335 -5.37 5.42 23.06
C ARG A 335 -5.05 4.23 22.16
N THR A 336 -3.92 3.60 22.42
CA THR A 336 -3.55 2.30 21.88
C THR A 336 -3.81 1.22 22.92
N TYR A 337 -4.07 0.02 22.44
CA TYR A 337 -4.34 -1.16 23.26
C TYR A 337 -3.36 -2.26 22.88
N LYS A 338 -3.08 -3.17 23.81
CA LYS A 338 -2.53 -4.49 23.43
C LYS A 338 -3.61 -5.28 22.69
N ARG A 339 -3.22 -6.17 21.78
CA ARG A 339 -4.18 -6.97 20.99
C ARG A 339 -5.18 -7.75 21.87
N GLN A 340 -4.73 -8.28 23.01
CA GLN A 340 -5.62 -8.98 23.94
C GLN A 340 -6.72 -8.06 24.51
N GLU A 341 -6.34 -6.87 24.98
CA GLU A 341 -7.28 -5.87 25.53
C GLU A 341 -8.28 -5.41 24.46
N ALA A 342 -7.82 -5.14 23.25
CA ALA A 342 -8.70 -4.81 22.12
C ALA A 342 -9.66 -5.97 21.79
N GLY A 343 -9.20 -7.22 21.91
CA GLY A 343 -10.03 -8.40 21.75
C GLY A 343 -11.13 -8.51 22.82
N GLU A 344 -10.84 -8.17 24.07
CA GLU A 344 -11.83 -8.10 25.16
C GLU A 344 -12.87 -7.01 24.90
N ILE A 345 -12.44 -5.85 24.41
CA ILE A 345 -13.35 -4.77 23.99
C ILE A 345 -14.31 -5.27 22.91
N ILE A 346 -13.82 -5.96 21.87
CA ILE A 346 -14.67 -6.52 20.80
C ILE A 346 -15.69 -7.51 21.37
N ARG A 347 -15.28 -8.42 22.27
CA ARG A 347 -16.19 -9.40 22.89
C ARG A 347 -17.25 -8.76 23.78
N SER A 348 -16.97 -7.59 24.35
CA SER A 348 -17.92 -6.83 25.17
C SER A 348 -18.98 -6.07 24.36
N LEU A 349 -18.83 -6.00 23.04
CA LEU A 349 -19.81 -5.32 22.19
C LEU A 349 -21.10 -6.16 22.11
N GLU A 350 -22.21 -5.56 22.50
CA GLU A 350 -23.55 -6.07 22.22
C GLU A 350 -23.86 -5.86 20.73
N ILE A 351 -23.34 -6.75 19.89
CA ILE A 351 -23.59 -6.77 18.44
C ILE A 351 -24.65 -7.80 18.11
#